data_AF-A0A2D7B682-F1
#
_entry.id   AF-A0A2D7B682-F1
#
_cell.length_a   1.000
_cell.length_b   1.000
_cell.length_c   1.000
_cell.angle_alpha   90.00
_cell.angle_beta   90.00
_cell.angle_gamma   90.00
#
_symmetry.space_group_name_H-M   'P 1'
#
loop_
_entity.id
_entity.type
_entity.pdbx_description
1 polymer ?
#
loop_
_entity_poly.entity_id
_entity_poly.type
_entity_poly.pdbx_seq_one_letter_code
_entity_poly.pdbx_strand_id
1 'polypeptide(L)'
;MKAIKLIAYILLSVCLLFSGKAFLTDFNRVTEKSNAIAAARSMDDIDHSGYANAVIVNEAPLSEQVEPTAPDEKADPESNIPDISEEVEVVNAADAQVASSNAEKKSHSTTESPNRMGYYGGIFVITLIALGLLAAYDFSQYSASRVLDSLYNDDGGGMEDGDLYESAEQEWARGDFLEAVRILREYLAANPKQQHAAIRIAEIYEKDLKNPLAAALEYEEILTQKLTPNRWGWSAIHLANLYSGPMNKPEKAIQLLRDLVEKYPETSAAEKANQRLELIDNGTNE
;
A
#
# COMPACT_ATOMS: atom_id res chain seq x y z
N MET A 1 14.32 25.58 2.55
CA MET A 1 14.30 24.10 2.47
C MET A 1 14.56 23.56 1.05
N LYS A 2 13.92 24.08 -0.01
CA LYS A 2 14.16 23.61 -1.41
C LYS A 2 15.63 23.71 -1.86
N ALA A 3 16.34 24.79 -1.52
CA ALA A 3 17.75 24.97 -1.85
C ALA A 3 18.67 23.93 -1.18
N ILE A 4 18.37 23.52 0.06
CA ILE A 4 19.17 22.54 0.81
C ILE A 4 19.01 21.14 0.19
N LYS A 5 17.80 20.77 -0.23
CA LYS A 5 17.55 19.51 -0.94
C LYS A 5 18.29 19.45 -2.28
N LEU A 6 18.25 20.54 -3.06
CA LEU A 6 18.96 20.63 -4.34
C LEU A 6 20.47 20.42 -4.16
N ILE A 7 21.06 21.03 -3.13
CA ILE A 7 22.48 20.86 -2.79
C ILE A 7 22.78 19.40 -2.40
N ALA A 8 21.91 18.74 -1.63
CA ALA A 8 22.08 17.33 -1.26
C ALA A 8 22.03 16.38 -2.46
N TYR A 9 21.12 16.60 -3.42
CA TYR A 9 21.08 15.85 -4.67
C TYR A 9 22.36 16.03 -5.50
N ILE A 10 22.83 17.27 -5.65
CA ILE A 10 24.06 17.56 -6.40
C ILE A 10 25.25 16.85 -5.74
N LEU A 11 25.39 16.92 -4.41
CA LEU A 11 26.48 16.26 -3.69
C LEU A 11 26.44 14.74 -3.80
N LEU A 12 25.25 14.13 -3.66
CA LEU A 12 25.09 12.68 -3.78
C LEU A 12 25.32 12.19 -5.21
N SER A 13 24.85 12.92 -6.23
CA SER A 13 25.10 12.59 -7.63
C SER A 13 26.58 12.69 -8.00
N VAL A 14 27.30 13.72 -7.51
CA VAL A 14 28.75 13.86 -7.72
C VAL A 14 29.51 12.72 -7.02
N CYS A 15 29.11 12.37 -5.79
CA CYS A 15 29.71 11.25 -5.05
C CYS A 15 29.47 9.90 -5.73
N LEU A 16 28.26 9.68 -6.27
CA LEU A 16 27.90 8.47 -7.01
C LEU A 16 28.73 8.32 -8.30
N LEU A 17 28.90 9.41 -9.06
CA LEU A 17 29.70 9.38 -10.29
C LEU A 17 31.19 9.13 -10.01
N PHE A 18 31.71 9.71 -8.93
CA PHE A 18 33.11 9.53 -8.55
C PHE A 18 33.39 8.11 -8.03
N SER A 19 32.58 7.64 -7.08
CA SER A 19 32.72 6.29 -6.50
C SER A 19 32.41 5.20 -7.52
N GLY A 20 31.40 5.38 -8.38
CA GLY A 20 31.06 4.44 -9.45
C GLY A 20 32.19 4.27 -10.47
N LYS A 21 32.81 5.38 -10.91
CA LYS A 21 33.98 5.31 -11.82
C LYS A 21 35.18 4.60 -11.19
N ALA A 22 35.47 4.89 -9.92
CA ALA A 22 36.56 4.24 -9.19
C ALA A 22 36.29 2.73 -9.03
N PHE A 23 35.06 2.36 -8.68
CA PHE A 23 34.64 0.97 -8.53
C PHE A 23 34.71 0.19 -9.85
N LEU A 24 34.17 0.72 -10.96
CA LEU A 24 34.22 0.04 -12.26
C LEU A 24 35.67 -0.17 -12.73
N THR A 25 36.54 0.80 -12.50
CA THR A 25 37.95 0.70 -12.87
C THR A 25 38.65 -0.41 -12.09
N ASP A 26 38.42 -0.48 -10.77
CA ASP A 26 38.98 -1.53 -9.93
C ASP A 26 38.35 -2.92 -10.22
N PHE A 27 37.05 -2.98 -10.48
CA PHE A 27 36.34 -4.20 -10.87
C PHE A 27 36.92 -4.79 -12.16
N ASN A 28 37.02 -3.98 -13.23
CA ASN A 28 37.59 -4.42 -14.50
C ASN A 28 39.04 -4.92 -14.33
N ARG A 29 39.83 -4.27 -13.49
CA ARG A 29 41.21 -4.67 -13.18
C ARG A 29 41.27 -6.02 -12.47
N VAL A 30 40.33 -6.32 -11.58
CA VAL A 30 40.25 -7.62 -10.89
C VAL A 30 39.75 -8.71 -11.84
N THR A 31 38.77 -8.41 -12.68
CA THR A 31 38.25 -9.35 -13.70
C THR A 31 39.31 -9.70 -14.74
N GLU A 32 40.10 -8.74 -15.19
CA GLU A 32 41.20 -8.99 -16.13
C GLU A 32 42.29 -9.88 -15.50
N LYS A 33 42.63 -9.64 -14.23
CA LYS A 33 43.55 -10.51 -13.48
C LYS A 33 42.99 -11.91 -13.27
N SER A 34 41.71 -12.07 -12.93
CA SER A 34 41.10 -13.39 -12.76
C SER A 34 41.03 -14.16 -14.07
N ASN A 35 40.74 -13.48 -15.19
CA ASN A 35 40.73 -14.08 -16.51
C ASN A 35 42.14 -14.48 -16.96
N ALA A 36 43.15 -13.68 -16.69
CA ALA A 36 44.55 -14.02 -16.96
C ALA A 36 45.02 -15.22 -16.11
N ILE A 37 44.61 -15.30 -14.84
CA ILE A 37 44.91 -16.44 -13.96
C ILE A 37 44.18 -17.71 -14.41
N ALA A 38 42.92 -17.60 -14.85
CA ALA A 38 42.15 -18.72 -15.40
C ALA A 38 42.75 -19.23 -16.72
N ALA A 39 43.17 -18.32 -17.61
CA ALA A 39 43.87 -18.68 -18.84
C ALA A 39 45.22 -19.37 -18.56
N ALA A 40 45.98 -18.89 -17.57
CA ALA A 40 47.22 -19.53 -17.15
C ALA A 40 47.00 -20.95 -16.58
N ARG A 41 45.93 -21.17 -15.79
CA ARG A 41 45.56 -22.51 -15.30
C ARG A 41 45.12 -23.47 -16.41
N SER A 42 44.40 -22.99 -17.42
CA SER A 42 44.00 -23.82 -18.58
C SER A 42 45.18 -24.26 -19.45
N MET A 43 46.35 -23.62 -19.32
CA MET A 43 47.57 -23.97 -20.05
C MET A 43 48.36 -25.10 -19.37
N ASP A 44 48.19 -25.31 -18.05
CA ASP A 44 48.86 -26.37 -17.28
C ASP A 44 48.13 -27.74 -17.40
N ASP A 45 46.84 -27.76 -17.73
CA ASP A 45 46.04 -29.00 -17.80
C ASP A 45 46.19 -29.78 -19.13
N ILE A 46 47.03 -29.31 -20.07
CA ILE A 46 47.20 -29.95 -21.40
C ILE A 46 48.22 -31.10 -21.39
N ASP A 47 49.03 -31.28 -20.33
CA ASP A 47 50.12 -32.29 -20.32
C ASP A 47 49.83 -33.60 -19.58
N HIS A 48 48.63 -33.83 -19.03
CA HIS A 48 48.29 -35.09 -18.35
C HIS A 48 47.02 -35.78 -18.89
N SER A 49 47.03 -36.09 -20.19
CA SER A 49 46.14 -37.13 -20.74
C SER A 49 46.96 -38.36 -21.16
N GLY A 50 46.91 -39.43 -20.37
CA GLY A 50 47.55 -40.71 -20.68
C GLY A 50 47.14 -41.83 -19.73
N TYR A 51 46.30 -42.74 -20.25
CA TYR A 51 45.96 -44.10 -19.75
C TYR A 51 44.96 -44.18 -18.58
N ALA A 52 43.68 -44.49 -18.83
CA ALA A 52 43.08 -45.82 -19.09
C ALA A 52 42.73 -46.60 -17.80
N ASN A 53 41.43 -46.77 -17.51
CA ASN A 53 40.74 -48.04 -17.76
C ASN A 53 39.25 -48.01 -17.37
N ALA A 54 38.48 -48.70 -18.20
CA ALA A 54 37.06 -48.95 -18.09
C ALA A 54 36.74 -50.07 -17.09
N VAL A 55 35.59 -49.98 -16.42
CA VAL A 55 34.72 -51.13 -16.13
C VAL A 55 33.27 -50.69 -16.29
N ILE A 56 32.58 -51.33 -17.23
CA ILE A 56 31.12 -51.36 -17.39
C ILE A 56 30.63 -52.65 -16.76
N VAL A 57 29.60 -52.62 -15.91
CA VAL A 57 28.47 -53.60 -15.93
C VAL A 57 27.19 -52.91 -15.41
N ASN A 58 26.12 -53.07 -16.20
CA ASN A 58 24.72 -52.64 -16.02
C ASN A 58 24.01 -53.32 -14.83
N GLU A 59 22.93 -52.70 -14.32
CA GLU A 59 21.53 -53.14 -14.53
C GLU A 59 20.53 -52.29 -13.70
N ALA A 60 19.39 -51.98 -14.31
CA ALA A 60 18.18 -51.39 -13.72
C ALA A 60 17.03 -52.43 -13.93
N PRO A 61 15.72 -52.20 -13.64
CA PRO A 61 14.98 -51.28 -12.74
C PRO A 61 13.81 -52.01 -11.97
N LEU A 62 12.87 -51.23 -11.38
CA LEU A 62 11.52 -51.57 -10.84
C LEU A 62 11.48 -52.31 -9.49
N SER A 63 10.50 -52.20 -8.58
CA SER A 63 9.22 -51.47 -8.37
C SER A 63 8.92 -51.64 -6.85
N GLU A 64 8.10 -50.85 -6.15
CA GLU A 64 6.66 -51.08 -5.96
C GLU A 64 6.19 -50.32 -4.68
N GLN A 65 4.89 -50.06 -4.61
CA GLN A 65 4.19 -49.11 -3.73
C GLN A 65 3.87 -49.62 -2.31
N VAL A 66 3.44 -48.66 -1.46
CA VAL A 66 2.26 -48.66 -0.54
C VAL A 66 2.56 -48.21 0.91
N GLU A 67 1.92 -47.07 1.26
CA GLU A 67 1.36 -46.52 2.53
C GLU A 67 1.04 -47.46 3.73
N PRO A 68 0.47 -46.98 4.87
CA PRO A 68 0.78 -45.81 5.72
C PRO A 68 0.76 -46.18 7.23
N THR A 69 1.34 -45.39 8.13
CA THR A 69 0.85 -45.32 9.54
C THR A 69 1.27 -44.02 10.23
N ALA A 70 0.27 -43.19 10.53
CA ALA A 70 0.25 -42.22 11.63
C ALA A 70 -0.62 -42.85 12.76
N PRO A 71 -0.77 -42.28 13.99
CA PRO A 71 -0.46 -40.92 14.43
C PRO A 71 0.15 -40.87 15.84
N ASP A 72 0.03 -39.70 16.48
CA ASP A 72 0.36 -39.30 17.87
C ASP A 72 1.71 -38.57 18.02
N GLU A 73 1.84 -37.48 18.78
CA GLU A 73 0.90 -36.65 19.54
C GLU A 73 1.71 -35.42 20.03
N LYS A 74 1.09 -34.23 19.90
CA LYS A 74 1.23 -32.96 20.66
C LYS A 74 2.59 -32.41 21.17
N ALA A 75 2.65 -31.09 20.99
CA ALA A 75 3.06 -30.04 21.94
C ALA A 75 4.53 -29.61 22.00
N ASP A 76 4.82 -28.56 21.22
CA ASP A 76 5.63 -27.39 21.64
C ASP A 76 4.67 -26.31 22.22
N PRO A 77 5.13 -25.20 22.85
CA PRO A 77 6.51 -24.71 22.95
C PRO A 77 6.92 -24.24 24.36
N GLU A 78 8.18 -24.51 24.75
CA GLU A 78 8.82 -23.78 25.84
C GLU A 78 9.89 -22.83 25.27
N SER A 79 9.58 -21.54 25.37
CA SER A 79 10.53 -20.44 25.24
C SER A 79 11.55 -20.52 26.36
N ASN A 80 12.85 -20.48 26.05
CA ASN A 80 13.81 -19.95 27.00
C ASN A 80 15.04 -19.35 26.32
N ILE A 81 15.19 -18.06 26.53
CA ILE A 81 16.43 -17.30 26.45
C ILE A 81 17.32 -17.79 27.61
N PRO A 82 18.65 -17.79 27.45
CA PRO A 82 19.39 -17.05 28.46
C PRO A 82 20.48 -16.14 27.87
N ASP A 83 20.49 -14.98 28.50
CA ASP A 83 21.54 -13.98 28.62
C ASP A 83 22.61 -14.46 29.63
N ILE A 84 23.69 -13.67 29.72
CA ILE A 84 24.66 -13.56 30.81
C ILE A 84 26.03 -14.25 30.56
N SER A 85 26.93 -13.37 30.16
CA SER A 85 28.39 -13.36 30.35
C SER A 85 28.81 -13.14 31.81
N GLU A 86 29.91 -13.79 32.22
CA GLU A 86 30.94 -13.43 33.24
C GLU A 86 31.56 -14.76 33.70
N GLU A 87 32.82 -14.93 34.09
CA GLU A 87 34.11 -14.23 34.04
C GLU A 87 35.10 -15.25 34.69
N VAL A 88 36.40 -15.01 34.57
CA VAL A 88 37.49 -15.52 35.45
C VAL A 88 37.99 -16.94 35.14
N GLU A 89 39.28 -17.31 35.21
CA GLU A 89 40.62 -16.70 35.12
C GLU A 89 41.57 -17.90 35.42
N VAL A 90 42.84 -17.81 35.01
CA VAL A 90 44.03 -18.53 35.51
C VAL A 90 44.10 -20.09 35.37
N VAL A 91 45.22 -20.81 35.23
CA VAL A 91 46.68 -20.57 35.35
C VAL A 91 47.42 -21.71 34.61
N ASN A 92 48.69 -21.46 34.26
CA ASN A 92 49.85 -22.38 34.14
C ASN A 92 49.91 -23.34 32.94
N ALA A 93 50.90 -23.30 32.03
CA ALA A 93 52.37 -23.24 32.12
C ALA A 93 53.07 -24.60 32.32
N ALA A 94 54.14 -24.79 31.52
CA ALA A 94 55.13 -25.88 31.44
C ALA A 94 54.69 -27.12 30.63
N ASP A 95 55.50 -27.74 29.78
CA ASP A 95 56.85 -27.48 29.28
C ASP A 95 57.11 -28.42 28.08
N ALA A 96 58.23 -28.19 27.39
CA ALA A 96 59.00 -29.14 26.56
C ALA A 96 59.00 -28.91 25.04
N GLN A 97 59.90 -28.02 24.63
CA GLN A 97 60.65 -28.09 23.39
C GLN A 97 61.50 -29.36 23.33
N VAL A 98 61.69 -29.95 22.14
CA VAL A 98 63.00 -30.29 21.50
C VAL A 98 62.69 -30.52 20.00
N ALA A 99 63.03 -29.57 19.13
CA ALA A 99 64.16 -29.57 18.16
C ALA A 99 64.13 -30.77 17.18
N SER A 100 64.35 -30.67 15.87
CA SER A 100 65.15 -29.80 14.99
C SER A 100 64.70 -30.19 13.56
N SER A 101 64.89 -29.51 12.43
CA SER A 101 65.86 -28.51 11.99
C SER A 101 65.45 -28.00 10.59
N ASN A 102 65.50 -26.68 10.43
CA ASN A 102 65.81 -25.86 9.24
C ASN A 102 65.78 -26.44 7.81
N ALA A 103 65.00 -25.77 6.96
CA ALA A 103 65.50 -25.21 5.70
C ALA A 103 64.69 -23.95 5.30
N GLU A 104 65.38 -22.82 5.19
CA GLU A 104 64.88 -21.54 4.67
C GLU A 104 64.24 -21.66 3.28
N LYS A 105 63.13 -20.94 3.05
CA LYS A 105 63.03 -20.03 1.90
C LYS A 105 61.86 -19.04 1.98
N LYS A 106 62.26 -17.77 2.00
CA LYS A 106 61.59 -16.57 1.48
C LYS A 106 60.28 -16.11 2.13
N SER A 107 60.47 -15.14 3.02
CA SER A 107 59.65 -13.93 3.13
C SER A 107 59.07 -13.50 1.77
N HIS A 108 57.74 -13.53 1.69
CA HIS A 108 56.98 -12.56 0.91
C HIS A 108 56.08 -11.83 1.90
N SER A 109 56.55 -10.68 2.36
CA SER A 109 55.70 -9.66 2.95
C SER A 109 54.71 -9.22 1.87
N THR A 110 53.53 -9.84 1.84
CA THR A 110 52.39 -9.26 1.12
C THR A 110 51.99 -8.05 1.92
N THR A 111 52.49 -6.88 1.53
CA THR A 111 51.91 -5.60 1.90
C THR A 111 50.44 -5.70 1.52
N GLU A 112 49.56 -5.84 2.50
CA GLU A 112 48.12 -5.78 2.28
C GLU A 112 47.83 -4.46 1.60
N SER A 113 47.56 -4.52 0.29
CA SER A 113 46.93 -3.40 -0.37
C SER A 113 45.62 -3.18 0.36
N PRO A 114 45.35 -1.99 0.92
CA PRO A 114 44.08 -1.74 1.57
C PRO A 114 42.99 -2.14 0.57
N ASN A 115 41.96 -2.84 1.03
CA ASN A 115 40.84 -3.34 0.21
C ASN A 115 40.02 -2.16 -0.35
N ARG A 116 40.65 -1.35 -1.21
CA ARG A 116 40.13 -0.13 -1.82
C ARG A 116 38.89 -0.44 -2.64
N MET A 117 38.85 -1.62 -3.26
CA MET A 117 37.69 -2.12 -3.98
C MET A 117 36.47 -2.30 -3.07
N GLY A 118 36.64 -2.87 -1.88
CA GLY A 118 35.55 -3.04 -0.91
C GLY A 118 35.08 -1.69 -0.32
N TYR A 119 36.02 -0.78 -0.09
CA TYR A 119 35.71 0.57 0.43
C TYR A 119 34.89 1.40 -0.56
N TYR A 120 35.30 1.48 -1.82
CA TYR A 120 34.56 2.23 -2.85
C TYR A 120 33.25 1.53 -3.23
N GLY A 121 33.21 0.19 -3.24
CA GLY A 121 31.98 -0.57 -3.42
C GLY A 121 30.96 -0.31 -2.30
N GLY A 122 31.41 -0.29 -1.04
CA GLY A 122 30.57 0.01 0.11
C GLY A 122 29.98 1.43 0.06
N ILE A 123 30.80 2.43 -0.25
CA ILE A 123 30.33 3.82 -0.41
C ILE A 123 29.31 3.90 -1.56
N PHE A 124 29.59 3.25 -2.69
CA PHE A 124 28.70 3.27 -3.85
C PHE A 124 27.31 2.72 -3.52
N VAL A 125 27.23 1.56 -2.84
CA VAL A 125 25.95 0.96 -2.42
C VAL A 125 25.20 1.87 -1.44
N ILE A 126 25.89 2.42 -0.43
CA ILE A 126 25.26 3.33 0.54
C ILE A 126 24.73 4.58 -0.16
N THR A 127 25.47 5.15 -1.12
CA THR A 127 25.01 6.32 -1.87
C THR A 127 23.80 6.02 -2.76
N LEU A 128 23.73 4.82 -3.35
CA LEU A 128 22.55 4.40 -4.11
C LEU A 128 21.32 4.25 -3.22
N ILE A 129 21.47 3.62 -2.06
CA ILE A 129 20.37 3.46 -1.10
C ILE A 129 19.90 4.84 -0.60
N ALA A 130 20.83 5.72 -0.22
CA ALA A 130 20.52 7.07 0.24
C ALA A 130 19.80 7.91 -0.84
N LEU A 131 20.29 7.84 -2.09
CA LEU A 131 19.66 8.53 -3.22
C LEU A 131 18.28 7.94 -3.53
N GLY A 132 18.15 6.62 -3.48
CA GLY A 132 16.88 5.91 -3.67
C GLY A 132 15.85 6.27 -2.60
N LEU A 133 16.23 6.32 -1.32
CA LEU A 133 15.34 6.73 -0.23
C LEU A 133 14.94 8.20 -0.34
N LEU A 134 15.86 9.09 -0.73
CA LEU A 134 15.57 10.51 -0.92
C LEU A 134 14.60 10.73 -2.10
N ALA A 135 14.85 10.04 -3.22
CA ALA A 135 13.97 10.06 -4.38
C ALA A 135 12.61 9.44 -4.06
N ALA A 136 12.56 8.33 -3.32
CA ALA A 136 11.32 7.71 -2.86
C ALA A 136 10.56 8.61 -1.89
N TYR A 137 11.23 9.37 -1.03
CA TYR A 137 10.60 10.33 -0.13
C TYR A 137 9.96 11.50 -0.89
N ASP A 138 10.68 12.08 -1.85
CA ASP A 138 10.11 13.16 -2.68
C ASP A 138 9.03 12.63 -3.65
N PHE A 139 9.19 11.43 -4.20
CA PHE A 139 8.17 10.78 -5.03
C PHE A 139 6.96 10.33 -4.20
N SER A 140 7.15 9.96 -2.94
CA SER A 140 6.07 9.66 -2.00
C SER A 140 5.23 10.90 -1.73
N GLN A 141 5.83 12.07 -1.52
CA GLN A 141 5.05 13.32 -1.39
C GLN A 141 4.34 13.71 -2.69
N TYR A 142 4.88 13.36 -3.86
CA TYR A 142 4.26 13.69 -5.15
C TYR A 142 3.24 12.65 -5.64
N SER A 143 3.34 11.40 -5.18
CA SER A 143 2.50 10.27 -5.62
C SER A 143 1.50 9.81 -4.56
N ALA A 144 1.68 10.21 -3.31
CA ALA A 144 0.68 10.04 -2.26
C ALA A 144 -0.61 10.80 -2.58
N SER A 145 -0.56 11.91 -3.33
CA SER A 145 -1.76 12.56 -3.84
C SER A 145 -2.44 11.69 -4.90
N ARG A 146 -1.73 11.25 -5.94
CA ARG A 146 -2.37 10.59 -7.11
C ARG A 146 -2.85 9.16 -6.90
N VAL A 147 -2.30 8.41 -5.94
CA VAL A 147 -2.70 7.01 -5.69
C VAL A 147 -3.80 6.91 -4.63
N LEU A 148 -3.82 7.80 -3.62
CA LEU A 148 -4.99 7.95 -2.75
C LEU A 148 -6.17 8.56 -3.52
N ASP A 149 -5.95 9.51 -4.43
CA ASP A 149 -7.01 10.13 -5.25
C ASP A 149 -7.72 9.16 -6.21
N SER A 150 -7.17 7.97 -6.48
CA SER A 150 -7.83 6.98 -7.34
C SER A 150 -8.51 5.85 -6.57
N LEU A 151 -8.16 5.65 -5.29
CA LEU A 151 -8.67 4.56 -4.46
C LEU A 151 -9.51 5.04 -3.28
N TYR A 152 -9.42 6.32 -2.90
CA TYR A 152 -10.18 6.96 -1.81
C TYR A 152 -11.18 8.03 -2.30
N ASN A 153 -11.20 8.38 -3.60
CA ASN A 153 -12.18 9.32 -4.19
C ASN A 153 -13.53 8.66 -4.53
N ASP A 154 -14.20 8.09 -3.54
CA ASP A 154 -15.67 7.98 -3.59
C ASP A 154 -16.36 9.19 -2.93
N ASP A 155 -15.59 10.06 -2.26
CA ASP A 155 -16.09 11.29 -1.60
C ASP A 155 -15.23 12.54 -1.94
N GLY A 156 -14.57 12.56 -3.11
CA GLY A 156 -13.49 13.50 -3.48
C GLY A 156 -13.76 15.01 -3.39
N GLY A 157 -13.31 15.65 -2.31
CA GLY A 157 -13.14 17.09 -2.21
C GLY A 157 -11.67 17.46 -2.41
N GLY A 158 -11.36 18.18 -3.50
CA GLY A 158 -10.06 18.84 -3.65
C GLY A 158 -9.89 19.95 -2.61
N MET A 159 -8.63 20.25 -2.24
CA MET A 159 -8.28 21.19 -1.17
C MET A 159 -8.79 22.63 -1.32
N GLU A 160 -9.31 23.05 -2.48
CA GLU A 160 -9.99 24.37 -2.65
C GLU A 160 -11.52 24.29 -2.54
N ASP A 161 -12.12 23.12 -2.80
CA ASP A 161 -13.57 22.96 -2.82
C ASP A 161 -14.13 22.51 -1.47
N GLY A 162 -13.31 21.85 -0.64
CA GLY A 162 -13.66 21.55 0.75
C GLY A 162 -14.05 22.80 1.54
N ASP A 163 -13.42 23.93 1.24
CA ASP A 163 -13.67 25.22 1.88
C ASP A 163 -15.09 25.74 1.61
N LEU A 164 -15.66 25.48 0.42
CA LEU A 164 -17.02 25.90 0.08
C LEU A 164 -18.06 25.12 0.88
N TYR A 165 -17.89 23.80 1.00
CA TYR A 165 -18.81 22.99 1.79
C TYR A 165 -18.78 23.40 3.26
N GLU A 166 -17.57 23.57 3.83
CA GLU A 166 -17.44 24.02 5.22
C GLU A 166 -18.03 25.42 5.43
N SER A 167 -17.80 26.35 4.49
CA SER A 167 -18.39 27.69 4.52
C SER A 167 -19.93 27.64 4.50
N ALA A 168 -20.52 26.75 3.69
CA ALA A 168 -21.96 26.58 3.68
C ALA A 168 -22.50 26.07 5.02
N GLU A 169 -21.81 25.12 5.66
CA GLU A 169 -22.19 24.63 6.99
C GLU A 169 -22.04 25.71 8.07
N GLN A 170 -21.07 26.62 7.94
CA GLN A 170 -20.93 27.77 8.84
C GLN A 170 -22.12 28.74 8.69
N GLU A 171 -22.53 29.08 7.47
CA GLU A 171 -23.71 29.94 7.26
C GLU A 171 -25.00 29.24 7.71
N TRP A 172 -25.12 27.92 7.48
CA TRP A 172 -26.22 27.13 8.01
C TRP A 172 -26.29 27.18 9.54
N ALA A 173 -25.15 27.04 10.22
CA ALA A 173 -25.06 27.12 11.67
C ALA A 173 -25.41 28.52 12.23
N ARG A 174 -25.24 29.58 11.43
CA ARG A 174 -25.69 30.95 11.77
C ARG A 174 -27.19 31.16 11.55
N GLY A 175 -27.87 30.22 10.88
CA GLY A 175 -29.28 30.31 10.50
C GLY A 175 -29.49 30.95 9.12
N ASP A 176 -28.43 31.27 8.39
CA ASP A 176 -28.47 31.86 7.06
C ASP A 176 -28.66 30.78 5.98
N PHE A 177 -29.78 30.06 6.07
CA PHE A 177 -30.06 28.86 5.28
C PHE A 177 -30.07 29.08 3.77
N LEU A 178 -30.55 30.23 3.29
CA LEU A 178 -30.56 30.54 1.86
C LEU A 178 -29.14 30.77 1.33
N GLU A 179 -28.26 31.35 2.15
CA GLU A 179 -26.86 31.57 1.79
C GLU A 179 -26.11 30.22 1.81
N ALA A 180 -26.37 29.37 2.80
CA ALA A 180 -25.86 28.01 2.82
C ALA A 180 -26.25 27.23 1.55
N VAL A 181 -27.52 27.31 1.12
CA VAL A 181 -27.96 26.69 -0.13
C VAL A 181 -27.24 27.30 -1.35
N ARG A 182 -27.06 28.62 -1.39
CA ARG A 182 -26.34 29.29 -2.48
C ARG A 182 -24.90 28.76 -2.60
N ILE A 183 -24.19 28.64 -1.48
CA ILE A 183 -22.82 28.13 -1.44
C ILE A 183 -22.78 26.63 -1.79
N LEU A 184 -23.71 25.81 -1.30
CA LEU A 184 -23.80 24.39 -1.68
C LEU A 184 -24.07 24.19 -3.18
N ARG A 185 -24.85 25.06 -3.82
CA ARG A 185 -25.03 25.06 -5.28
C ARG A 185 -23.75 25.39 -6.02
N GLU A 186 -22.99 26.35 -5.52
CA GLU A 186 -21.67 26.71 -6.06
C GLU A 186 -20.71 25.52 -5.94
N TYR A 187 -20.68 24.87 -4.78
CA TYR A 187 -19.91 23.64 -4.55
C TYR A 187 -20.31 22.51 -5.52
N LEU A 188 -21.62 22.27 -5.72
CA LEU A 188 -22.11 21.26 -6.68
C LEU A 188 -21.80 21.60 -8.14
N ALA A 189 -21.84 22.88 -8.50
CA ALA A 189 -21.52 23.31 -9.85
C ALA A 189 -20.03 23.04 -10.17
N ALA A 190 -19.14 23.25 -9.19
CA ALA A 190 -17.73 22.88 -9.29
C ALA A 190 -17.53 21.36 -9.22
N ASN A 191 -18.35 20.66 -8.43
CA ASN A 191 -18.23 19.22 -8.15
C ASN A 191 -19.53 18.44 -8.43
N PRO A 192 -19.92 18.22 -9.71
CA PRO A 192 -21.22 17.59 -10.02
C PRO A 192 -21.38 16.15 -9.53
N LYS A 193 -20.28 15.46 -9.16
CA LYS A 193 -20.33 14.11 -8.61
C LYS A 193 -20.64 14.08 -7.12
N GLN A 194 -20.55 15.21 -6.43
CA GLN A 194 -20.68 15.31 -4.98
C GLN A 194 -22.14 15.43 -4.55
N GLN A 195 -22.89 14.37 -4.80
CA GLN A 195 -24.34 14.31 -4.56
C GLN A 195 -24.72 14.48 -3.09
N HIS A 196 -23.77 14.34 -2.15
CA HIS A 196 -24.01 14.63 -0.74
C HIS A 196 -24.42 16.10 -0.51
N ALA A 197 -23.87 17.05 -1.28
CA ALA A 197 -24.27 18.45 -1.21
C ALA A 197 -25.68 18.68 -1.77
N ALA A 198 -26.10 17.92 -2.79
CA ALA A 198 -27.47 17.99 -3.31
C ALA A 198 -28.47 17.52 -2.24
N ILE A 199 -28.17 16.40 -1.59
CA ILE A 199 -28.95 15.90 -0.45
C ILE A 199 -29.02 16.95 0.66
N ARG A 200 -27.90 17.59 0.99
CA ARG A 200 -27.85 18.65 2.01
C ARG A 200 -28.76 19.82 1.67
N ILE A 201 -28.79 20.26 0.41
CA ILE A 201 -29.71 21.32 -0.05
C ILE A 201 -31.17 20.90 0.15
N ALA A 202 -31.53 19.67 -0.24
CA ALA A 202 -32.88 19.14 -0.06
C ALA A 202 -33.28 19.12 1.42
N GLU A 203 -32.37 18.71 2.31
CA GLU A 203 -32.60 18.70 3.76
C GLU A 203 -32.81 20.09 4.34
N ILE A 204 -32.04 21.10 3.89
CA ILE A 204 -32.21 22.48 4.33
C ILE A 204 -33.60 23.00 3.91
N TYR A 205 -34.04 22.70 2.70
CA TYR A 205 -35.40 23.03 2.27
C TYR A 205 -36.47 22.31 3.10
N GLU A 206 -36.26 21.03 3.43
CA GLU A 206 -37.21 20.22 4.20
C GLU A 206 -37.33 20.70 5.65
N LYS A 207 -36.20 20.79 6.36
CA LYS A 207 -36.15 20.92 7.82
C LYS A 207 -36.10 22.36 8.28
N ASP A 208 -35.25 23.17 7.64
CA ASP A 208 -34.92 24.52 8.13
C ASP A 208 -35.84 25.57 7.51
N LEU A 209 -35.95 25.57 6.18
CA LEU A 209 -36.80 26.51 5.44
C LEU A 209 -38.27 26.08 5.40
N LYS A 210 -38.58 24.83 5.79
CA LYS A 210 -39.94 24.25 5.79
C LYS A 210 -40.67 24.46 4.47
N ASN A 211 -39.94 24.31 3.37
CA ASN A 211 -40.46 24.43 2.01
C ASN A 211 -40.55 23.04 1.37
N PRO A 212 -41.66 22.31 1.59
CA PRO A 212 -41.80 20.92 1.14
C PRO A 212 -41.80 20.79 -0.38
N LEU A 213 -42.25 21.82 -1.11
CA LEU A 213 -42.24 21.80 -2.57
C LEU A 213 -40.82 21.89 -3.11
N ALA A 214 -40.01 22.81 -2.59
CA ALA A 214 -38.61 22.93 -2.99
C ALA A 214 -37.85 21.64 -2.63
N ALA A 215 -37.99 21.16 -1.40
CA ALA A 215 -37.35 19.91 -0.96
C ALA A 215 -37.72 18.71 -1.86
N ALA A 216 -38.98 18.59 -2.24
CA ALA A 216 -39.43 17.49 -3.10
C ALA A 216 -38.79 17.56 -4.49
N LEU A 217 -38.69 18.75 -5.10
CA LEU A 217 -38.03 18.93 -6.40
C LEU A 217 -36.55 18.55 -6.33
N GLU A 218 -35.86 18.93 -5.25
CA GLU A 218 -34.46 18.54 -5.04
C GLU A 218 -34.31 17.02 -4.90
N TYR A 219 -35.15 16.37 -4.09
CA TYR A 219 -35.11 14.92 -3.97
C TYR A 219 -35.47 14.21 -5.27
N GLU A 220 -36.42 14.72 -6.05
CA GLU A 220 -36.72 14.18 -7.38
C GLU A 220 -35.47 14.23 -8.29
N GLU A 221 -34.77 15.36 -8.33
CA GLU A 221 -33.53 15.50 -9.09
C GLU A 221 -32.44 14.54 -8.59
N ILE A 222 -32.23 14.46 -7.27
CA ILE A 222 -31.26 13.56 -6.64
C ILE A 222 -31.50 12.10 -7.05
N LEU A 223 -32.75 11.64 -7.08
CA LEU A 223 -33.08 10.26 -7.45
C LEU A 223 -32.83 9.93 -8.93
N THR A 224 -32.62 10.94 -9.79
CA THR A 224 -32.16 10.73 -11.18
C THR A 224 -30.66 10.51 -11.29
N GLN A 225 -29.90 10.82 -10.24
CA GLN A 225 -28.45 10.73 -10.22
C GLN A 225 -27.97 9.32 -9.83
N LYS A 226 -26.71 9.01 -10.15
CA LYS A 226 -26.09 7.75 -9.73
C LYS A 226 -25.72 7.82 -8.25
N LEU A 227 -26.55 7.18 -7.41
CA LEU A 227 -26.34 7.06 -5.97
C LEU A 227 -26.04 5.62 -5.56
N THR A 228 -25.42 5.45 -4.40
CA THR A 228 -25.37 4.14 -3.76
C THR A 228 -26.78 3.71 -3.35
N PRO A 229 -27.12 2.40 -3.36
CA PRO A 229 -28.45 1.92 -2.99
C PRO A 229 -28.99 2.50 -1.69
N ASN A 230 -28.12 2.61 -0.66
CA ASN A 230 -28.51 3.17 0.63
C ASN A 230 -28.83 4.68 0.56
N ARG A 231 -27.99 5.49 -0.11
CA ARG A 231 -28.25 6.94 -0.27
C ARG A 231 -29.51 7.20 -1.11
N TRP A 232 -29.71 6.41 -2.16
CA TRP A 232 -30.94 6.45 -2.97
C TRP A 232 -32.16 6.12 -2.13
N GLY A 233 -32.10 5.01 -1.37
CA GLY A 233 -33.22 4.55 -0.55
C GLY A 233 -33.64 5.56 0.51
N TRP A 234 -32.70 6.14 1.27
CA TRP A 234 -33.05 7.17 2.24
C TRP A 234 -33.62 8.44 1.58
N SER A 235 -33.05 8.89 0.46
CA SER A 235 -33.59 10.03 -0.30
C SER A 235 -35.03 9.76 -0.77
N ALA A 236 -35.32 8.54 -1.21
CA ALA A 236 -36.67 8.12 -1.60
C ALA A 236 -37.65 8.09 -0.40
N ILE A 237 -37.20 7.67 0.78
CA ILE A 237 -37.99 7.76 2.02
C ILE A 237 -38.36 9.21 2.35
N HIS A 238 -37.40 10.13 2.28
CA HIS A 238 -37.64 11.56 2.51
C HIS A 238 -38.67 12.12 1.51
N LEU A 239 -38.49 11.84 0.22
CA LEU A 239 -39.45 12.25 -0.81
C LEU A 239 -40.85 11.64 -0.59
N ALA A 240 -40.94 10.36 -0.22
CA ALA A 240 -42.22 9.73 0.11
C ALA A 240 -42.90 10.38 1.31
N ASN A 241 -42.15 10.83 2.32
CA ASN A 241 -42.69 11.58 3.46
C ASN A 241 -43.24 12.93 3.04
N LEU A 242 -42.52 13.66 2.19
CA LEU A 242 -43.00 14.93 1.63
C LEU A 242 -44.29 14.73 0.82
N TYR A 243 -44.34 13.68 0.00
CA TYR A 243 -45.52 13.34 -0.78
C TYR A 243 -46.73 12.98 0.07
N SER A 244 -46.57 12.08 1.02
CA SER A 244 -47.68 11.62 1.86
C SER A 244 -48.12 12.63 2.92
N GLY A 245 -47.23 13.51 3.36
CA GLY A 245 -47.52 14.52 4.38
C GLY A 245 -47.91 15.86 3.77
N PRO A 246 -47.00 16.84 3.73
CA PRO A 246 -47.32 18.23 3.39
C PRO A 246 -47.83 18.43 1.95
N MET A 247 -47.52 17.54 1.01
CA MET A 247 -47.97 17.68 -0.37
C MET A 247 -49.31 16.98 -0.66
N ASN A 248 -49.83 16.17 0.26
CA ASN A 248 -51.08 15.43 0.13
C ASN A 248 -51.19 14.62 -1.19
N LYS A 249 -50.12 13.88 -1.53
CA LYS A 249 -50.00 12.98 -2.69
C LYS A 249 -49.65 11.56 -2.23
N PRO A 250 -50.52 10.90 -1.43
CA PRO A 250 -50.21 9.59 -0.84
C PRO A 250 -49.98 8.50 -1.89
N GLU A 251 -50.65 8.55 -3.04
CA GLU A 251 -50.48 7.55 -4.11
C GLU A 251 -49.07 7.59 -4.69
N LYS A 252 -48.51 8.81 -4.87
CA LYS A 252 -47.12 8.97 -5.32
C LYS A 252 -46.13 8.45 -4.28
N ALA A 253 -46.41 8.68 -3.00
CA ALA A 253 -45.58 8.15 -1.92
C ALA A 253 -45.58 6.62 -1.92
N ILE A 254 -46.76 5.99 -2.00
CA ILE A 254 -46.90 4.53 -2.04
C ILE A 254 -46.17 3.94 -3.25
N GLN A 255 -46.33 4.53 -4.43
CA GLN A 255 -45.62 4.07 -5.62
C GLN A 255 -44.11 4.13 -5.43
N LEU A 256 -43.59 5.25 -4.91
CA LEU A 256 -42.15 5.41 -4.67
C LEU A 256 -41.60 4.40 -3.65
N LEU A 257 -42.38 4.07 -2.61
CA LEU A 257 -41.99 3.06 -1.62
C LEU A 257 -41.96 1.66 -2.24
N ARG A 258 -42.92 1.32 -3.11
CA ARG A 258 -42.93 0.05 -3.84
C ARG A 258 -41.73 -0.06 -4.78
N ASP A 259 -41.43 1.00 -5.53
CA ASP A 259 -40.25 1.07 -6.40
C ASP A 259 -38.95 0.87 -5.62
N LEU A 260 -38.84 1.44 -4.41
CA LEU A 260 -37.68 1.26 -3.53
C LEU A 260 -37.51 -0.21 -3.12
N VAL A 261 -38.58 -0.85 -2.67
CA VAL A 261 -38.56 -2.26 -2.27
C VAL A 261 -38.20 -3.16 -3.44
N GLU A 262 -38.74 -2.89 -4.63
CA GLU A 262 -38.47 -3.68 -5.83
C GLU A 262 -37.02 -3.54 -6.31
N LYS A 263 -36.48 -2.31 -6.31
CA LYS A 263 -35.13 -2.02 -6.84
C LYS A 263 -34.00 -2.36 -5.88
N TYR A 264 -34.21 -2.14 -4.58
CA TYR A 264 -33.15 -2.25 -3.55
C TYR A 264 -33.64 -2.99 -2.29
N PRO A 265 -34.17 -4.22 -2.43
CA PRO A 265 -34.80 -4.97 -1.33
C PRO A 265 -33.88 -5.23 -0.13
N GLU A 266 -32.57 -5.25 -0.34
CA GLU A 266 -31.56 -5.52 0.68
C GLU A 266 -31.22 -4.32 1.59
N THR A 267 -31.73 -3.13 1.26
CA THR A 267 -31.40 -1.92 2.01
C THR A 267 -32.28 -1.75 3.25
N SER A 268 -31.74 -1.16 4.32
CA SER A 268 -32.54 -0.81 5.52
C SER A 268 -33.67 0.19 5.20
N ALA A 269 -33.49 1.02 4.17
CA ALA A 269 -34.55 1.89 3.67
C ALA A 269 -35.71 1.11 3.06
N ALA A 270 -35.43 0.05 2.28
CA ALA A 270 -36.46 -0.84 1.75
C ALA A 270 -37.18 -1.63 2.84
N GLU A 271 -36.47 -2.09 3.87
CA GLU A 271 -37.11 -2.72 5.04
C GLU A 271 -38.12 -1.75 5.70
N LYS A 272 -37.72 -0.49 5.91
CA LYS A 272 -38.61 0.55 6.44
C LYS A 272 -39.79 0.85 5.51
N ALA A 273 -39.56 0.84 4.19
CA ALA A 273 -40.62 1.01 3.20
C ALA A 273 -41.63 -0.14 3.23
N ASN A 274 -41.17 -1.38 3.34
CA ASN A 274 -42.01 -2.58 3.47
C ASN A 274 -42.91 -2.51 4.71
N GLN A 275 -42.34 -2.23 5.88
CA GLN A 275 -43.12 -2.09 7.12
C GLN A 275 -44.24 -1.04 6.96
N ARG A 276 -43.95 0.07 6.26
CA ARG A 276 -44.93 1.11 6.00
C ARG A 276 -46.01 0.68 5.00
N LEU A 277 -45.64 -0.04 3.95
CA LEU A 277 -46.59 -0.57 2.96
C LEU A 277 -47.53 -1.60 3.58
N GLU A 278 -47.01 -2.50 4.42
CA GLU A 278 -47.83 -3.48 5.16
C GLU A 278 -48.89 -2.81 6.04
N LEU A 279 -48.52 -1.74 6.76
CA LEU A 279 -49.47 -0.97 7.56
C LEU A 279 -50.58 -0.33 6.71
N ILE A 280 -50.24 0.15 5.52
CA ILE A 280 -51.20 0.75 4.59
C ILE A 280 -52.14 -0.32 4.04
N ASP A 281 -51.59 -1.44 3.55
CA ASP A 281 -52.37 -2.51 2.96
C ASP A 281 -53.33 -3.12 4.00
N ASN A 282 -52.86 -3.34 5.24
CA ASN A 282 -53.71 -3.82 6.33
C ASN A 282 -54.80 -2.81 6.72
N GLY A 283 -54.49 -1.52 6.75
CA GLY A 283 -55.48 -0.46 7.04
C GLY A 283 -56.51 -0.23 5.94
N THR A 284 -56.25 -0.68 4.70
CA THR A 284 -57.22 -0.60 3.58
C THR A 284 -58.15 -1.82 3.48
N ASN A 285 -57.89 -2.88 4.27
CA ASN A 285 -58.67 -4.12 4.26
C ASN A 285 -59.73 -4.18 5.38
N GLU A 286 -59.89 -3.11 6.17
CA GLU A 286 -60.96 -2.91 7.17
C GLU A 286 -62.04 -1.94 6.67
#